data_AF-A0A351LCD6-F1
#
_entry.id   AF-A0A351LCD6-F1
#
_cell.length_a   1.000
_cell.length_b   1.000
_cell.length_c   1.000
_cell.angle_alpha   90.00
_cell.angle_beta   90.00
_cell.angle_gamma   90.00
#
_symmetry.space_group_name_H-M   'P 1'
#
loop_
_entity.id
_entity.type
_entity.pdbx_description
1 polymer ?
#
loop_
_entity_poly.entity_id
_entity_poly.type
_entity_poly.pdbx_seq_one_letter_code
_entity_poly.pdbx_strand_id
1 'polypeptide(L)'
;LRLAGLIGNRTSKRDLIDKYVESVPMPVLEVLPLIEDIRVSRVKGKTLFEMAESDPSLNYVCDYYLNIADQLLALPEGVVPNDAPDRDLFALLSDFYLNPTKQAPKTEEEELDLMMV
;
A
#
# COMPACT_ATOMS: atom_id res chain seq x y z
N LEU A 1 9.84 -20.04 0.46
CA LEU A 1 9.83 -18.73 -0.23
C LEU A 1 9.89 -17.64 0.84
N ARG A 2 10.71 -16.60 0.69
CA ARG A 2 10.68 -15.42 1.57
C ARG A 2 10.27 -14.22 0.74
N LEU A 3 9.30 -13.45 1.21
CA LEU A 3 8.82 -12.24 0.54
C LEU A 3 9.39 -11.00 1.23
N ALA A 4 9.83 -10.03 0.43
CA ALA A 4 10.33 -8.75 0.95
C ALA A 4 9.19 -7.85 1.45
N GLY A 5 8.04 -7.87 0.77
CA GLY A 5 6.87 -7.07 1.13
C GLY A 5 5.94 -6.80 -0.05
N LEU A 6 5.00 -5.88 0.15
CA LEU A 6 4.03 -5.40 -0.83
C LEU A 6 4.37 -3.99 -1.31
N ILE A 7 4.02 -3.72 -2.57
CA ILE A 7 4.04 -2.38 -3.14
C ILE A 7 2.63 -2.05 -3.63
N GLY A 8 2.00 -1.05 -3.02
CA GLY A 8 0.69 -0.56 -3.43
C GLY A 8 0.84 0.29 -4.67
N ASN A 9 0.72 -0.28 -5.86
CA ASN A 9 0.91 0.46 -7.11
C ASN A 9 -0.42 1.04 -7.65
N ARG A 10 -0.39 2.30 -8.11
CA ARG A 10 -1.54 3.01 -8.68
C ARG A 10 -2.75 3.08 -7.73
N THR A 11 -2.49 3.26 -6.44
CA THR A 11 -3.55 3.40 -5.44
C THR A 11 -3.31 4.61 -4.55
N SER A 12 -4.37 5.35 -4.26
CA SER A 12 -4.33 6.48 -3.32
C SER A 12 -4.68 6.07 -1.90
N LYS A 13 -5.30 4.89 -1.73
CA LYS A 13 -5.72 4.37 -0.43
C LYS A 13 -5.00 3.05 -0.14
N ARG A 14 -4.70 2.83 1.13
CA ARG A 14 -4.06 1.62 1.66
C ARG A 14 -5.03 0.71 2.42
N ASP A 15 -6.28 1.12 2.55
CA ASP A 15 -7.35 0.44 3.29
C ASP A 15 -7.47 -1.07 3.02
N LEU A 16 -7.58 -1.48 1.75
CA LEU A 16 -7.65 -2.89 1.40
C LEU A 16 -6.33 -3.64 1.60
N ILE A 17 -5.21 -2.94 1.40
CA ILE A 17 -3.87 -3.53 1.60
C ILE A 17 -3.68 -3.82 3.08
N ASP A 18 -4.05 -2.89 3.96
CA ASP A 18 -3.98 -3.07 5.40
C ASP A 18 -4.91 -4.19 5.86
N LYS A 19 -6.14 -4.26 5.33
CA LYS A 19 -7.05 -5.37 5.62
C LYS A 19 -6.51 -6.73 5.20
N TYR A 20 -5.83 -6.78 4.06
CA TYR A 20 -5.15 -7.99 3.60
C TYR A 20 -3.98 -8.35 4.52
N VAL A 21 -3.16 -7.37 4.91
CA VAL A 21 -2.00 -7.55 5.80
C VAL A 21 -2.40 -8.03 7.20
N GLU A 22 -3.58 -7.66 7.70
CA GLU A 22 -4.14 -8.21 8.94
C GLU A 22 -4.35 -9.74 8.86
N SER A 23 -4.74 -10.25 7.70
CA SER A 23 -5.00 -11.68 7.50
C SER A 23 -3.74 -12.45 7.08
N VAL A 24 -2.90 -11.82 6.25
CA VAL A 24 -1.64 -12.37 5.77
C VAL A 24 -0.52 -11.39 6.15
N PRO A 25 0.20 -11.64 7.25
CA PRO A 25 1.18 -10.68 7.75
C PRO A 25 2.33 -10.52 6.76
N MET A 26 2.40 -9.34 6.13
CA MET A 26 3.52 -8.94 5.28
C MET A 26 3.73 -7.43 5.33
N PRO A 27 4.99 -6.96 5.28
CA PRO A 27 5.29 -5.53 5.31
C PRO A 27 4.87 -4.88 3.99
N VAL A 28 4.34 -3.66 4.07
CA VAL A 28 4.10 -2.80 2.91
C VAL A 28 5.30 -1.87 2.79
N LEU A 29 6.04 -1.97 1.69
CA LEU A 29 7.26 -1.20 1.45
C LEU A 29 6.94 0.25 1.10
N GLU A 30 6.01 0.45 0.17
CA GLU A 30 5.65 1.78 -0.34
C GLU A 30 4.28 1.76 -1.05
N VAL A 31 3.62 2.91 -1.11
CA VAL A 31 2.37 3.09 -1.85
C VAL A 31 2.53 4.20 -2.88
N LEU A 32 2.50 3.83 -4.17
CA LEU A 32 2.60 4.76 -5.28
C LEU A 32 1.20 5.19 -5.75
N PRO A 33 0.86 6.49 -5.68
CA PRO A 33 -0.40 6.98 -6.21
C PRO A 33 -0.43 6.92 -7.74
N LEU A 34 -1.60 7.22 -8.32
CA LEU A 34 -1.73 7.35 -9.77
C LEU A 34 -1.04 8.64 -10.23
N ILE A 35 0.18 8.51 -10.75
CA ILE A 35 0.99 9.62 -11.27
C ILE A 35 1.05 9.51 -12.79
N GLU A 36 0.54 10.52 -13.49
CA GLU A 36 0.49 10.54 -14.95
C GLU A 36 1.87 10.56 -15.60
N ASP A 37 2.87 11.17 -14.95
CA ASP A 37 4.23 11.24 -15.46
C ASP A 37 4.88 9.85 -15.62
N ILE A 38 4.49 8.87 -14.78
CA ILE A 38 4.90 7.47 -14.96
C ILE A 38 4.40 6.97 -16.32
N ARG A 39 3.15 7.24 -16.68
CA ARG A 39 2.60 6.84 -17.99
C ARG A 39 3.30 7.56 -19.13
N VAL A 40 3.56 8.86 -19.00
CA VAL A 40 4.28 9.66 -20.00
C VAL A 40 5.70 9.13 -20.21
N SER A 41 6.40 8.72 -19.15
CA SER A 41 7.74 8.12 -19.23
C SER A 41 7.77 6.88 -20.12
N ARG A 42 6.75 6.00 -19.98
CA ARG A 42 6.59 4.81 -20.83
C ARG A 42 6.39 5.15 -22.29
N VAL A 43 5.55 6.16 -22.60
CA VAL A 43 5.32 6.61 -23.99
C VAL A 43 6.58 7.18 -24.61
N LYS A 44 7.40 7.88 -23.82
CA LYS A 44 8.69 8.43 -24.26
C LYS A 44 9.82 7.38 -24.31
N GLY A 45 9.59 6.16 -23.80
CA GLY A 45 10.62 5.11 -23.73
C GLY A 45 11.77 5.46 -22.77
N LYS A 46 11.52 6.31 -21.77
CA LYS A 46 12.51 6.74 -20.79
C LYS A 46 12.06 6.37 -19.38
N THR A 47 13.01 6.19 -18.48
CA THR A 47 12.76 6.08 -17.04
C THR A 47 12.41 7.45 -16.47
N LEU A 48 11.79 7.45 -15.28
CA LEU A 48 11.53 8.71 -14.58
C LEU A 48 12.81 9.45 -14.18
N PHE A 49 13.88 8.72 -13.83
CA PHE A 49 15.17 9.32 -13.52
C PHE A 49 15.75 10.08 -14.72
N GLU A 50 15.72 9.48 -15.91
CA GLU A 50 16.16 10.15 -17.15
C GLU A 50 15.28 11.35 -17.52
N MET A 51 13.99 11.31 -17.20
CA MET A 51 13.11 12.47 -17.38
C MET A 51 13.37 13.55 -16.33
N ALA A 52 13.68 13.17 -15.09
CA ALA A 52 13.95 14.08 -13.99
C ALA A 52 15.24 14.89 -14.17
N GLU A 53 16.21 14.36 -14.93
CA GLU A 53 17.40 15.12 -15.35
C GLU A 53 17.05 16.37 -16.17
N SER A 54 15.99 16.28 -17.00
CA SER A 54 15.52 17.39 -17.83
C SER A 54 14.44 18.23 -17.14
N ASP A 55 13.63 17.59 -16.29
CA ASP A 55 12.52 18.20 -15.55
C ASP A 55 12.60 17.82 -14.05
N PRO A 56 13.26 18.66 -13.23
CA PRO A 56 13.43 18.40 -11.80
C PRO A 56 12.12 18.29 -11.02
N SER A 57 10.98 18.70 -11.60
CA SER A 57 9.67 18.54 -10.95
C SER A 57 9.28 17.07 -10.77
N LEU A 58 9.94 16.13 -11.46
CA LEU A 58 9.68 14.70 -11.36
C LEU A 58 10.47 14.00 -10.25
N ASN A 59 11.36 14.71 -9.55
CA ASN A 59 12.18 14.13 -8.48
C ASN A 59 11.34 13.53 -7.35
N TYR A 60 10.21 14.15 -6.99
CA TYR A 60 9.33 13.59 -5.95
C TYR A 60 8.80 12.19 -6.31
N VAL A 61 8.66 11.87 -7.61
CA VAL A 61 8.23 10.54 -8.05
C VAL A 61 9.38 9.55 -7.94
N CYS A 62 10.60 10.02 -8.22
CA CYS A 62 11.82 9.23 -8.10
C CYS A 62 12.09 8.83 -6.65
N ASP A 63 11.76 9.70 -5.69
CA ASP A 63 11.93 9.45 -4.25
C ASP A 63 11.18 8.18 -3.79
N TYR A 64 9.98 7.91 -4.31
CA TYR A 64 9.26 6.64 -4.00
C TYR A 64 10.07 5.41 -4.41
N TYR A 65 10.72 5.45 -5.58
CA TYR A 65 11.55 4.34 -6.06
C TYR A 65 12.86 4.23 -5.28
N LEU A 66 13.44 5.35 -4.87
CA LEU A 66 14.63 5.37 -4.02
C LEU A 66 14.32 4.80 -2.64
N ASN A 67 13.20 5.15 -2.02
CA ASN A 67 12.76 4.58 -0.74
C ASN A 67 12.62 3.05 -0.82
N ILE A 68 12.01 2.54 -1.90
CA ILE A 68 11.89 1.09 -2.13
C ILE A 68 13.28 0.47 -2.29
N ALA A 69 14.16 1.09 -3.07
CA ALA A 69 15.51 0.60 -3.29
C ALA A 69 16.29 0.53 -1.97
N ASP A 70 16.24 1.58 -1.14
CA ASP A 70 16.90 1.64 0.17
C ASP A 70 16.40 0.53 1.10
N GLN A 71 15.08 0.31 1.16
CA GLN A 71 14.51 -0.78 1.96
C GLN A 71 14.95 -2.16 1.47
N LEU A 72 15.09 -2.38 0.16
CA LEU A 72 15.56 -3.65 -0.39
C LEU A 72 17.07 -3.84 -0.19
N LEU A 73 17.85 -2.77 -0.32
CA LEU A 73 19.30 -2.78 -0.10
C LEU A 73 19.66 -2.99 1.37
N ALA A 74 18.77 -2.64 2.30
CA ALA A 74 18.90 -2.96 3.71
C ALA A 74 18.80 -4.47 4.02
N LEU A 75 18.55 -5.32 3.01
CA LEU A 75 18.46 -6.78 3.11
C LEU A 75 17.56 -7.24 4.26
N PRO A 76 16.26 -6.88 4.22
CA PRO A 76 15.33 -7.26 5.27
C PRO A 76 15.27 -8.79 5.37
N GLU A 77 15.09 -9.31 6.58
CA GLU A 77 15.07 -10.77 6.83
C GLU A 77 14.01 -11.52 6.00
N GLY A 78 13.01 -10.78 5.51
CA GLY A 78 11.90 -11.26 4.70
C GLY A 78 10.89 -12.00 5.56
N VAL A 79 9.64 -12.00 5.13
CA VAL A 79 8.55 -12.68 5.83
C VAL A 79 8.13 -13.93 5.05
N VAL A 80 7.80 -14.99 5.78
CA VAL A 80 7.13 -16.18 5.24
C VAL A 80 5.65 -16.02 5.54
N PRO A 81 4.83 -15.52 4.59
CA PRO A 81 3.41 -15.34 4.83
C PRO A 81 2.70 -16.69 4.92
N ASN A 82 1.62 -16.72 5.71
CA ASN A 82 0.64 -17.80 5.65
C ASN A 82 -0.29 -17.52 4.46
N ASP A 83 -0.46 -18.49 3.58
CA ASP A 83 -1.35 -18.36 2.44
C ASP A 83 -2.81 -18.26 2.91
N ALA A 84 -3.57 -17.37 2.26
CA ALA A 84 -5.01 -17.27 2.45
C ALA A 84 -5.70 -17.99 1.27
N PRO A 85 -6.65 -18.90 1.53
CA PRO A 85 -7.38 -19.56 0.46
C PRO A 85 -8.29 -18.55 -0.26
N ASP A 86 -8.46 -18.71 -1.58
CA ASP A 86 -9.17 -17.76 -2.44
C ASP A 86 -10.55 -17.35 -1.90
N ARG A 87 -11.33 -18.33 -1.42
CA ARG A 87 -12.66 -18.08 -0.86
C ARG A 87 -12.61 -17.09 0.31
N ASP A 88 -11.66 -17.26 1.20
CA ASP A 88 -11.56 -16.47 2.42
C ASP A 88 -11.02 -15.07 2.07
N LEU A 89 -10.11 -14.97 1.10
CA LEU A 89 -9.65 -13.69 0.53
C LEU A 89 -10.81 -12.91 -0.13
N PHE A 90 -11.61 -13.56 -0.97
CA PHE A 90 -12.76 -12.92 -1.62
C PHE A 90 -13.81 -12.50 -0.60
N ALA A 91 -14.09 -13.32 0.41
CA ALA A 91 -15.02 -12.98 1.48
C ALA A 91 -14.54 -11.75 2.28
N LEU A 92 -13.25 -11.73 2.65
CA LEU A 92 -12.62 -10.63 3.37
C LEU A 92 -12.73 -9.29 2.62
N LEU A 93 -12.35 -9.29 1.34
CA LEU A 93 -12.38 -8.08 0.52
C LEU A 93 -13.82 -7.64 0.21
N SER A 94 -14.73 -8.59 -0.03
CA SER A 94 -16.14 -8.27 -0.30
C SER A 94 -16.85 -7.72 0.93
N ASP A 95 -16.62 -8.28 2.12
CA ASP A 95 -17.20 -7.78 3.37
C ASP A 95 -16.75 -6.34 3.66
N PHE A 96 -15.49 -6.01 3.38
CA PHE A 96 -14.97 -4.64 3.49
C PHE A 96 -15.77 -3.64 2.64
N TYR A 97 -16.08 -4.00 1.39
CA TYR A 97 -16.85 -3.12 0.50
C TYR A 97 -18.33 -3.05 0.83
N LEU A 98 -18.92 -4.16 1.28
CA LEU A 98 -20.36 -4.28 1.51
C LEU A 98 -20.79 -3.73 2.88
N ASN A 99 -19.89 -3.70 3.87
CA ASN A 99 -20.17 -3.26 5.23
C ASN A 99 -19.21 -2.16 5.73
N PRO A 100 -19.16 -0.97 5.10
CA PRO A 100 -18.21 0.09 5.45
C PRO A 100 -18.40 0.68 6.85
N THR A 101 -19.57 0.47 7.48
CA THR A 101 -19.94 1.04 8.79
C THR A 101 -19.49 0.21 9.99
N LYS A 102 -18.97 -1.01 9.82
CA LYS A 102 -18.47 -1.84 10.93
C LYS A 102 -17.05 -1.48 11.39
N GLN A 103 -16.34 -0.63 10.65
CA GLN A 103 -14.91 -0.35 10.86
C GLN A 103 -14.61 1.13 11.14
N ALA A 104 -15.62 1.97 11.40
CA ALA A 104 -15.33 3.26 12.02
C ALA A 104 -14.72 2.96 13.40
N PRO A 105 -13.53 3.49 13.75
CA PRO A 105 -13.11 3.47 15.13
C PRO A 105 -14.21 4.20 15.92
N LYS A 106 -14.76 3.55 16.93
CA LYS A 106 -15.58 4.26 17.92
C LYS A 106 -14.73 5.43 18.40
N THR A 107 -15.17 6.65 18.12
CA THR A 107 -14.60 7.83 18.74
C THR A 107 -14.72 7.63 20.25
N GLU A 108 -13.68 7.94 21.04
CA GLU A 108 -13.69 7.80 22.50
C GLU A 108 -14.91 8.46 23.18
N GLU A 109 -15.54 9.43 22.50
CA GLU A 109 -16.82 10.05 22.89
C GLU A 109 -17.98 9.05 23.00
N GLU A 110 -18.08 8.03 22.12
CA GLU A 110 -19.17 7.04 22.17
C GLU A 110 -18.98 6.01 23.29
N GLU A 111 -17.73 5.79 23.74
CA GLU A 111 -17.43 4.88 24.86
C GLU A 111 -17.71 5.55 26.21
N LEU A 112 -17.46 6.86 26.33
CA LEU A 112 -17.77 7.67 27.51
C LEU A 112 -19.29 7.82 27.73
N ASP A 113 -20.07 8.00 26.66
CA ASP A 113 -21.54 8.12 26.77
C ASP A 113 -22.21 6.80 27.18
N LEU A 114 -21.65 5.64 26.82
CA LEU A 114 -22.18 4.34 27.21
C LEU A 114 -21.90 3.97 28.68
N MET A 115 -20.88 4.59 29.29
CA MET A 115 -20.54 4.38 30.71
C MET A 115 -21.32 5.27 31.68
N MET A 116 -22.07 6.26 31.19
CA MET A 116 -22.86 7.19 32.03
C MET A 116 -24.36 6.85 32.12
N VAL A 117 -24.80 5.68 31.65
CA VAL A 117 -26.20 5.21 31.77
C VAL A 117 -26.33 4.08 32.78
#